data_AF-A0A820N5I2-F1
#
_entry.id   AF-A0A820N5I2-F1
#
_cell.length_a   1.000
_cell.length_b   1.000
_cell.length_c   1.000
_cell.angle_alpha   90.00
_cell.angle_beta   90.00
_cell.angle_gamma   90.00
#
_symmetry.space_group_name_H-M   'P 1'
#
loop_
_entity.id
_entity.type
_entity.pdbx_description
1 polymer ?
#
loop_
_entity_poly.entity_id
_entity_poly.type
_entity_poly.pdbx_seq_one_letter_code
_entity_poly.pdbx_strand_id
1 'polypeptide(L)' 'SGIFISPKGVLRETESVGLCLIIWVSCGLVSLLGALCYSEIGTVIPRNGAEIAYMKEGVVLLYIF' A
#
# COMPACT_ATOMS: atom_id res chain seq x y z
N SER A 1 -10.08 -9.68 8.03
CA SER A 1 -9.19 -10.84 8.01
C SER A 1 -9.05 -11.42 6.60
N GLY A 2 -8.29 -10.76 5.72
CA GLY A 2 -8.15 -11.17 4.32
C GLY A 2 -7.45 -12.51 4.12
N ILE A 3 -6.51 -12.86 5.03
CA ILE A 3 -5.69 -14.07 4.90
C ILE A 3 -6.47 -15.41 4.92
N PHE A 4 -7.71 -15.41 5.41
CA PHE A 4 -8.57 -16.61 5.41
C PHE A 4 -9.48 -16.71 4.16
N ILE A 5 -9.61 -15.64 3.38
CA ILE A 5 -10.49 -15.56 2.18
C ILE A 5 -9.66 -15.51 0.90
N SER A 6 -8.57 -14.74 0.90
CA SER A 6 -7.69 -14.50 -0.25
C SER A 6 -7.00 -15.74 -0.84
N PRO A 7 -6.56 -16.76 -0.08
CA PRO A 7 -5.85 -17.90 -0.66
C PRO A 7 -6.72 -18.73 -1.62
N LYS A 8 -8.03 -18.80 -1.36
CA LYS A 8 -8.98 -19.58 -2.15
C LYS A 8 -9.24 -18.97 -3.53
N GLY A 9 -9.20 -17.63 -3.63
CA GLY A 9 -9.34 -16.90 -4.88
C GLY A 9 -8.06 -16.94 -5.72
N VAL A 10 -6.91 -16.66 -5.11
CA VAL A 10 -5.63 -16.64 -5.82
C VAL A 10 -5.25 -18.03 -6.34
N LEU A 11 -5.46 -19.09 -5.55
CA LEU A 11 -5.18 -20.47 -5.98
C LEU A 11 -6.09 -20.92 -7.14
N ARG A 12 -7.34 -20.43 -7.19
CA ARG A 12 -8.30 -20.78 -8.25
C ARG A 12 -7.99 -20.10 -9.58
N GLU A 13 -7.49 -18.87 -9.55
CA GLU A 13 -7.09 -18.15 -10.77
C GLU A 13 -5.72 -18.57 -11.30
N THR A 14 -4.88 -19.11 -10.42
CA THR A 14 -3.48 -19.40 -10.74
C THR A 14 -3.23 -20.87 -11.07
N GLU A 15 -4.12 -21.78 -10.63
CA GLU A 15 -4.07 -23.25 -10.76
C GLU A 15 -2.74 -23.94 -10.36
N SER A 16 -1.77 -23.16 -9.87
CA SER A 16 -0.43 -23.58 -9.49
C SER A 16 -0.02 -22.90 -8.19
N VAL A 17 0.43 -23.73 -7.24
CA VAL A 17 0.86 -23.27 -5.90
C VAL A 17 2.10 -22.37 -5.99
N GLY A 18 3.00 -22.63 -6.94
CA GLY A 18 4.23 -21.84 -7.11
C GLY A 18 3.97 -20.41 -7.55
N LEU A 19 3.08 -20.21 -8.52
CA LEU A 19 2.69 -18.89 -8.99
C LEU A 19 1.89 -18.11 -7.93
N CYS A 20 1.04 -18.79 -7.14
CA CYS A 20 0.33 -18.18 -6.02
C CYS A 20 1.28 -17.58 -4.98
N LEU A 21 2.37 -18.29 -4.65
CA LEU A 21 3.41 -17.80 -3.74
C LEU A 21 4.16 -16.58 -4.32
N ILE A 22 4.48 -16.58 -5.62
CA ILE A 22 5.14 -15.45 -6.28
C ILE A 22 4.26 -14.19 -6.23
N ILE A 23 2.96 -14.32 -6.51
CA ILE A 23 1.99 -13.22 -6.42
C ILE A 23 1.90 -12.67 -4.99
N TRP A 24 1.96 -13.56 -4.00
CA TRP A 24 1.91 -13.14 -2.60
C TRP A 24 3.15 -12.35 -2.19
N VAL A 25 4.34 -12.81 -2.60
CA VAL A 25 5.61 -12.12 -2.35
C VAL A 25 5.67 -10.78 -3.09
N SER A 26 5.23 -10.72 -4.35
CA SER A 26 5.23 -9.47 -5.12
C SER A 26 4.24 -8.45 -4.54
N CYS A 27 3.06 -8.88 -4.11
CA CYS A 27 2.09 -8.05 -3.39
C CYS A 27 2.67 -7.52 -2.06
N GLY A 28 3.35 -8.39 -1.30
CA GLY A 28 4.04 -8.00 -0.07
C GLY A 28 5.12 -6.94 -0.32
N LEU A 29 5.89 -7.08 -1.40
CA LEU A 29 6.93 -6.12 -1.77
C LEU A 29 6.33 -4.75 -2.16
N VAL A 30 5.26 -4.73 -2.96
CA VAL A 30 4.57 -3.48 -3.34
C VAL A 30 3.99 -2.79 -2.10
N SER A 31 3.39 -3.54 -1.18
CA SER A 31 2.88 -3.02 0.08
C SER A 31 3.98 -2.42 0.95
N LEU A 32 5.15 -3.08 1.02
CA LEU A 32 6.31 -2.56 1.75
C LEU A 32 6.82 -1.24 1.15
N LEU A 33 6.95 -1.16 -0.18
CA LEU A 33 7.36 0.07 -0.86
C LEU A 33 6.36 1.20 -0.61
N GLY A 34 5.05 0.92 -0.67
CA GLY A 34 4.01 1.90 -0.34
C GLY A 34 4.10 2.39 1.11
N ALA A 35 4.35 1.48 2.06
CA ALA A 35 4.53 1.82 3.46
C ALA A 35 5.79 2.68 3.70
N LEU A 36 6.88 2.42 2.98
CA LEU A 36 8.09 3.26 3.04
C LEU A 36 7.80 4.68 2.54
N CYS A 37 7.17 4.84 1.38
CA CYS A 37 6.76 6.15 0.88
C CYS A 37 5.83 6.88 1.87
N TYR A 38 4.91 6.15 2.50
CA TYR A 38 4.01 6.73 3.49
C TYR A 38 4.74 7.13 4.79
N SER A 39 5.76 6.36 5.18
CA SER A 39 6.64 6.67 6.30
C SER A 39 7.44 7.95 6.04
N GLU A 40 8.01 8.11 4.84
CA GLU A 40 8.71 9.34 4.45
C GLU A 40 7.80 10.56 4.60
N ILE A 41 6.58 10.51 4.05
CA ILE A 41 5.60 11.60 4.16
C ILE A 41 5.22 11.88 5.63
N GLY A 42 5.09 10.83 6.45
CA GLY A 42 4.80 10.98 7.88
C GLY A 42 5.94 11.57 8.71
N THR A 43 7.19 11.43 8.26
CA THR A 43 8.33 12.12 8.90
C THR A 43 8.44 13.59 8.48
N VAL A 44 8.07 13.91 7.23
CA VAL A 44 8.11 15.30 6.71
C VAL A 44 6.97 16.14 7.28
N ILE A 45 5.79 15.55 7.53
CA ILE A 45 4.59 16.27 7.95
C ILE A 45 4.08 15.67 9.28
N PRO A 46 4.56 16.15 10.45
CA PRO A 46 4.10 15.67 11.76
C PRO A 46 2.75 16.30 12.12
N ARG A 47 1.70 15.99 11.35
CA ARG A 47 0.33 16.49 11.57
C ARG A 47 -0.63 15.34 11.83
N ASN A 48 -1.45 15.49 12.86
CA ASN A 48 -2.53 14.56 13.16
C ASN A 48 -3.60 14.65 12.06
N GLY A 49 -3.93 13.52 11.43
CA GLY A 49 -4.90 13.46 10.33
C GLY A 49 -4.51 12.52 9.19
N ALA A 50 -3.29 11.97 9.20
CA ALA A 50 -2.81 10.94 8.28
C ALA A 50 -3.10 11.32 6.81
N GLU A 51 -3.86 10.49 6.09
CA GLU A 51 -4.19 10.63 4.68
C GLU A 51 -4.86 11.97 4.32
N ILE A 52 -5.75 12.49 5.19
CA ILE A 52 -6.44 13.77 4.96
C ILE A 52 -5.50 14.96 5.19
N ALA A 53 -4.53 14.84 6.10
CA ALA A 53 -3.52 15.86 6.32
C ALA A 53 -2.55 15.94 5.14
N TYR A 54 -2.06 14.79 4.66
CA TYR A 54 -1.15 14.75 3.51
C TYR A 54 -1.78 15.27 2.22
N MET A 55 -3.04 14.90 1.95
CA MET A 55 -3.74 15.34 0.74
C MET A 55 -4.02 16.86 0.77
N LYS A 56 -4.33 17.43 1.95
CA LYS A 56 -4.52 18.88 2.09
C LYS A 56 -3.22 19.66 1.89
N GLU A 57 -2.10 19.19 2.45
CA GLU A 57 -0.81 19.88 2.33
C GLU A 57 -0.31 19.85 0.87
N GLY A 58 -0.45 18.71 0.17
CA GLY A 58 -0.08 18.60 -1.25
C GLY A 58 -0.91 19.49 -2.18
N VAL A 59 -2.21 19.62 -1.91
CA VAL A 59 -3.10 20.52 -2.68
C VAL A 59 -2.80 22.00 -2.39
N VAL A 60 -2.47 22.36 -1.15
CA VAL A 60 -2.07 23.74 -0.79
C VAL A 60 -0.76 24.12 -1.46
N LEU A 61 0.23 23.23 -1.46
CA LEU A 61 1.52 23.48 -2.12
C LEU A 61 1.33 23.74 -3.63
N LEU A 62 0.45 22.97 -4.28
CA LEU A 62 0.15 23.10 -5.72
C LEU A 62 -0.61 24.39 -6.07
N TYR A 63 -1.32 25.00 -5.10
CA TYR A 63 -2.00 26.29 -5.28
C TYR A 63 -1.08 27.51 -5.07
N ILE A 64 0.10 27.29 -4.49
CA ILE A 64 1.10 28.33 -4.19
C ILE A 64 2.13 28.47 -5.34
N PHE A 65 2.21 27.50 -6.25
CA PHE A 65 2.99 27.55 -7.49
C PHE A 65 2.10 27.85 -8.70
#